data_AF-A0A8T0HME2-F1
#
_entry.id   AF-A0A8T0HME2-F1
#
_cell.length_a   1.000
_cell.length_b   1.000
_cell.length_c   1.000
_cell.angle_alpha   90.00
_cell.angle_beta   90.00
_cell.angle_gamma   90.00
#
_symmetry.space_group_name_H-M   'P 1'
#
loop_
_entity.id
_entity.type
_entity.pdbx_description
1 polymer ?
#
loop_
_entity_poly.entity_id
_entity_poly.type
_entity_poly.pdbx_seq_one_letter_code
_entity_poly.pdbx_strand_id
1 'polypeptide(L)'
;MVFRRSSEQRVIALLAGVTMWITSIGWVRKKYFETFYWTHHLYIVFALFMTFHIGEVLFNVTFCGLFLFVLDRFLRFCQSRNSVGVLSTKLLPCGTFELTLAKSRGVKYHALSYIYLNIPEVSKLQWHPFSVASSPYDGDSWLKILIKPYGGWTLQLQDLVSAVVKLGRCPSNINAAIEGPYGHESNFFLQYEMLVLVAGGIGISPFVALLRDLLQRYQRGQPNLPSTVYLIWAVQKSEELQLLGLIPASTICPDYKLKFNLEVHAFVTRETSPFSLERGSETSDLHQHDRFKMPRILASLIDAEASKHPMSIVAGAGNNMWITACFLASLLGYIIVYLLINLFIVQPFEQGSVKDGNSSGSIPRWITGLFSVISMILGVVICGGSVVSLWNFLGRLHQNTSGAVEENVHLLSTSDNDGTAFTDECADRLLDPSNTYFGHRPNLRDLFDGYRKLQRPGANVGVLVSGPESLQISVAETCRAFNTVNYDSRRVAFSYHSVSFEL
;
A
#
# COMPACT_ATOMS: atom_id res chain seq x y z
N MET A 1 9.30 33.23 38.71
CA MET A 1 8.53 32.02 38.32
C MET A 1 8.61 31.68 36.82
N VAL A 2 8.59 32.67 35.91
CA VAL A 2 8.65 32.44 34.45
C VAL A 2 9.93 31.76 33.96
N PHE A 3 11.10 32.08 34.53
CA PHE A 3 12.39 31.44 34.18
C PHE A 3 12.50 29.96 34.60
N ARG A 4 11.81 29.54 35.67
CA ARG A 4 11.82 28.13 36.11
C ARG A 4 10.96 27.28 35.16
N ARG A 5 9.81 27.83 34.74
CA ARG A 5 8.86 27.21 33.81
C ARG A 5 9.44 26.98 32.41
N SER A 6 10.33 27.88 31.94
CA SER A 6 10.99 27.73 30.63
C SER A 6 12.07 26.65 30.62
N SER A 7 12.72 26.38 31.76
CA SER A 7 13.70 25.29 31.88
C SER A 7 13.05 23.90 31.83
N GLU A 8 11.91 23.74 32.52
CA GLU A 8 11.17 22.48 32.56
C GLU A 8 10.63 22.09 31.18
N GLN A 9 10.10 23.05 30.42
CA GLN A 9 9.62 22.82 29.05
C GLN A 9 10.72 22.31 28.11
N ARG A 10 11.93 22.89 28.22
CA ARG A 10 13.10 22.47 27.42
C ARG A 10 13.53 21.05 27.77
N VAL A 11 13.55 20.72 29.06
CA VAL A 11 13.92 19.36 29.52
C VAL A 11 12.92 18.33 29.00
N ILE A 12 11.62 18.61 29.04
CA ILE A 12 10.59 17.69 28.53
C ILE A 12 10.74 17.47 27.02
N ALA A 13 10.89 18.55 26.24
CA ALA A 13 11.11 18.44 24.80
C ALA A 13 12.40 17.66 24.49
N LEU A 14 13.49 17.93 25.22
CA LEU A 14 14.76 17.22 25.04
C LEU A 14 14.62 15.72 25.35
N LEU A 15 13.99 15.35 26.47
CA LEU A 15 13.79 13.96 26.86
C LEU A 15 12.94 13.21 25.83
N ALA A 16 11.86 13.83 25.35
CA ALA A 16 11.04 13.26 24.27
C ALA A 16 11.87 13.06 22.99
N GLY A 17 12.61 14.09 22.57
CA GLY A 17 13.47 14.04 21.39
C GLY A 17 14.56 12.97 21.47
N VAL A 18 15.27 12.88 22.60
CA VAL A 18 16.31 11.87 22.83
C VAL A 18 15.74 10.46 22.85
N THR A 19 14.58 10.26 23.49
CA THR A 19 13.91 8.95 23.52
C THR A 19 13.54 8.49 22.11
N MET A 20 12.93 9.37 21.31
CA MET A 20 12.62 9.08 19.90
C MET A 20 13.88 8.78 19.10
N TRP A 21 14.94 9.55 19.31
CA TRP A 21 16.20 9.39 18.57
C TRP A 21 16.84 8.03 18.84
N ILE A 22 16.95 7.61 20.11
CA ILE A 22 17.53 6.32 20.50
C ILE A 22 16.74 5.17 19.89
N THR A 23 15.41 5.22 19.96
CA THR A 23 14.56 4.13 19.47
C THR A 23 14.47 4.09 17.95
N SER A 24 14.78 5.20 17.27
CA SER A 24 14.82 5.30 15.79
C SER A 24 16.12 4.81 15.17
N ILE A 25 17.13 4.46 15.96
CA ILE A 25 18.39 3.88 15.46
C ILE A 25 18.09 2.59 14.69
N GLY A 26 18.67 2.44 13.49
CA GLY A 26 18.31 1.39 12.54
C GLY A 26 18.35 -0.03 13.11
N TRP A 27 19.33 -0.33 13.98
CA TRP A 27 19.40 -1.62 14.68
C TRP A 27 18.23 -1.82 15.67
N VAL A 28 17.91 -0.80 16.48
CA VAL A 28 16.81 -0.85 17.44
C VAL A 28 15.46 -0.99 16.73
N ARG A 29 15.22 -0.15 15.72
CA ARG A 29 13.98 -0.17 14.92
C ARG A 29 13.73 -1.53 14.25
N LYS A 30 14.78 -2.18 13.73
CA LYS A 30 14.67 -3.50 13.07
C LYS A 30 14.38 -4.62 14.06
N LYS A 31 14.92 -4.57 15.28
CA LYS A 31 14.76 -5.64 16.28
C LYS A 31 13.56 -5.44 17.22
N TYR A 32 13.25 -4.20 17.55
CA TYR A 32 12.22 -3.79 18.51
C TYR A 32 11.26 -2.78 17.86
N PHE A 33 10.62 -3.19 16.77
CA PHE A 33 9.73 -2.35 15.99
C PHE A 33 8.60 -1.74 16.83
N GLU A 34 7.97 -2.52 17.71
CA GLU A 34 6.91 -2.05 18.61
C GLU A 34 7.38 -0.90 19.51
N THR A 35 8.53 -1.06 20.17
CA THR A 35 9.09 -0.02 21.03
C THR A 35 9.39 1.25 20.25
N PHE A 36 9.99 1.12 19.07
CA PHE A 36 10.19 2.24 18.15
C PHE A 36 8.86 2.93 17.82
N TYR A 37 7.86 2.16 17.37
CA TYR A 37 6.58 2.68 16.92
C TYR A 37 5.87 3.51 18.02
N TRP A 38 5.77 2.97 19.24
CA TRP A 38 5.10 3.66 20.34
C TRP A 38 5.87 4.88 20.84
N THR A 39 7.19 4.77 20.99
CA THR A 39 8.01 5.91 21.43
C THR A 39 8.09 7.02 20.37
N HIS A 40 7.98 6.69 19.09
CA HIS A 40 8.00 7.69 18.03
C HIS A 40 6.79 8.63 18.10
N HIS A 41 5.64 8.20 18.63
CA HIS A 41 4.46 9.06 18.85
C HIS A 41 4.71 10.20 19.84
N LEU A 42 5.82 10.17 20.60
CA LEU A 42 6.28 11.30 21.41
C LEU A 42 6.59 12.54 20.58
N TYR A 43 6.57 12.48 19.24
CA TYR A 43 6.67 13.66 18.38
C TYR A 43 5.59 14.70 18.68
N ILE A 44 4.40 14.27 19.15
CA ILE A 44 3.31 15.18 19.56
C ILE A 44 3.73 15.98 20.79
N VAL A 45 4.28 15.29 21.80
CA VAL A 45 4.81 15.90 23.02
C VAL A 45 5.96 16.83 22.66
N PHE A 46 6.89 16.37 21.83
CA PHE A 46 8.01 17.17 21.34
C PHE A 46 7.53 18.45 20.66
N ALA A 47 6.61 18.38 19.69
CA ALA A 47 6.09 19.53 18.96
C ALA A 47 5.36 20.54 19.87
N LEU A 48 4.56 20.05 20.82
CA LEU A 48 3.84 20.88 21.78
C LEU A 48 4.82 21.65 22.69
N PHE A 49 5.78 20.95 23.30
CA PHE A 49 6.73 21.59 24.23
C PHE A 49 7.76 22.47 23.51
N MET A 50 8.10 22.15 22.25
CA MET A 50 8.90 23.05 21.40
C MET A 50 8.14 24.34 21.07
N THR A 51 6.82 24.26 20.84
CA THR A 51 5.96 25.44 20.68
C THR A 51 5.94 26.30 21.95
N PHE A 52 5.87 25.68 23.13
CA PHE A 52 5.97 26.41 24.40
C PHE A 52 7.33 27.07 24.62
N HIS A 53 8.40 26.42 24.17
CA HIS A 53 9.76 26.92 24.36
C HIS A 53 10.07 28.14 23.48
N ILE A 54 9.79 28.05 22.18
CA ILE A 54 10.21 29.06 21.18
C ILE A 54 9.06 30.03 20.87
N GLY A 55 7.81 29.62 21.07
CA GLY A 55 6.63 30.42 20.77
C GLY A 55 6.37 30.53 19.27
N GLU A 56 5.85 31.68 18.87
CA GLU A 56 5.43 31.99 17.49
C GLU A 56 6.55 31.85 16.44
N VAL A 57 7.81 32.13 16.80
CA VAL A 57 8.94 32.07 15.86
C VAL A 57 9.13 30.66 15.29
N LEU A 58 9.00 29.62 16.12
CA LEU A 58 9.09 28.23 15.65
C LEU A 58 7.97 27.92 14.67
N PHE A 59 6.74 28.31 15.04
CA PHE A 59 5.58 28.08 14.19
C PHE A 59 5.78 28.70 12.80
N ASN A 60 6.24 29.95 12.73
CA ASN A 60 6.46 30.64 11.46
C ASN A 60 7.54 29.98 10.59
N VAL A 61 8.62 29.48 11.20
CA VAL A 61 9.69 28.77 10.48
C VAL A 61 9.23 27.38 10.01
N THR A 62 8.47 26.66 10.84
CA THR A 62 8.02 25.30 10.54
C THR A 62 6.65 25.23 9.87
N PHE A 63 6.02 26.38 9.61
CA PHE A 63 4.60 26.48 9.23
C PHE A 63 4.27 25.59 8.05
N CYS A 64 5.01 25.72 6.93
CA CYS A 64 4.72 24.98 5.72
C CYS A 64 4.75 23.46 5.94
N GLY A 65 5.77 22.96 6.66
CA GLY A 65 5.91 21.53 6.94
C GLY A 65 4.84 21.01 7.90
N LEU A 66 4.57 21.76 8.97
CA LEU A 66 3.56 21.38 9.97
C LEU A 66 2.14 21.44 9.38
N PHE A 67 1.84 22.46 8.58
CA PHE A 67 0.57 22.62 7.88
C PHE A 67 0.31 21.46 6.93
N LEU A 68 1.26 21.12 6.06
CA LEU A 68 1.15 19.99 5.15
C LEU A 68 0.99 18.67 5.90
N PHE A 69 1.72 18.48 7.00
CA PHE A 69 1.60 17.29 7.85
C PHE A 69 0.21 17.17 8.49
N VAL A 70 -0.33 18.26 9.05
CA VAL A 70 -1.67 18.27 9.65
C VAL A 70 -2.75 18.05 8.59
N LEU A 71 -2.60 18.66 7.41
CA LEU A 71 -3.51 18.45 6.29
C LEU A 71 -3.48 17.00 5.79
N ASP A 72 -2.31 16.41 5.55
CA ASP A 72 -2.16 15.00 5.17
C ASP A 72 -2.79 14.08 6.22
N ARG A 73 -2.49 14.30 7.50
CA ARG A 73 -3.04 13.50 8.59
C ARG A 73 -4.56 13.61 8.67
N PHE A 74 -5.11 14.80 8.45
CA PHE A 74 -6.56 15.03 8.43
C PHE A 74 -7.23 14.32 7.24
N LEU A 75 -6.65 14.41 6.04
CA LEU A 75 -7.18 13.72 4.85
C LEU A 75 -7.17 12.20 5.04
N ARG A 76 -6.08 11.65 5.57
CA ARG A 76 -5.97 10.22 5.91
C ARG A 76 -6.98 9.80 6.98
N PHE A 77 -7.19 10.62 8.00
CA PHE A 77 -8.22 10.40 9.02
C PHE A 77 -9.63 10.37 8.42
N CYS A 78 -9.95 11.29 7.50
CA CYS A 78 -11.22 11.29 6.78
C CYS A 78 -11.40 10.06 5.89
N GLN A 79 -10.31 9.55 5.29
CA GLN A 79 -10.31 8.35 4.46
C GLN A 79 -10.54 7.08 5.30
N SER A 80 -9.80 6.94 6.40
CA SER A 80 -9.77 5.76 7.28
C SER A 80 -10.98 5.62 8.22
N ARG A 81 -11.84 6.64 8.33
CA ARG A 81 -12.99 6.61 9.25
C ARG A 81 -14.04 5.56 8.91
N ASN A 82 -14.15 5.17 7.65
CA ASN A 82 -15.12 4.16 7.22
C ASN A 82 -14.54 2.77 7.47
N SER A 83 -15.28 1.94 8.20
CA SER A 83 -15.00 0.50 8.23
C SER A 83 -15.28 -0.07 6.85
N VAL A 84 -14.31 -0.78 6.30
CA VAL A 84 -14.36 -1.50 5.04
C VAL A 84 -14.59 -2.97 5.34
N GLY A 85 -15.64 -3.53 4.74
CA GLY A 85 -15.96 -4.95 4.88
C GLY A 85 -14.91 -5.84 4.22
N VAL A 86 -14.47 -6.86 4.95
CA VAL A 86 -13.72 -7.99 4.39
C VAL A 86 -14.73 -8.94 3.73
N LEU A 87 -14.69 -9.04 2.40
CA LEU A 87 -15.63 -9.83 1.60
C LEU A 87 -15.28 -11.32 1.62
N SER A 88 -13.98 -11.63 1.53
CA SER A 88 -13.51 -13.01 1.57
C SER A 88 -12.06 -13.11 2.02
N THR A 89 -11.73 -14.23 2.63
CA THR A 89 -10.38 -14.64 3.02
C THR A 89 -10.07 -15.99 2.41
N LYS A 90 -8.92 -16.12 1.75
CA LYS A 90 -8.44 -17.38 1.18
C LYS A 90 -7.05 -17.69 1.74
N LEU A 91 -6.91 -18.81 2.45
CA LEU A 91 -5.63 -19.28 2.96
C LEU A 91 -4.95 -20.19 1.94
N LEU A 92 -3.70 -19.86 1.58
CA LEU A 92 -2.88 -20.64 0.67
C LEU A 92 -1.99 -21.61 1.45
N PRO A 93 -1.60 -22.77 0.86
CA PRO A 93 -0.79 -23.79 1.53
C PRO A 93 0.56 -23.30 2.03
N CYS A 94 1.15 -22.31 1.36
CA CYS A 94 2.41 -21.69 1.75
C CYS A 94 2.29 -20.76 2.99
N GLY A 95 1.12 -20.71 3.63
CA GLY A 95 0.82 -19.86 4.79
C GLY A 95 0.48 -18.40 4.44
N THR A 96 0.57 -18.01 3.18
CA THR A 96 0.11 -16.69 2.70
C THR A 96 -1.42 -16.69 2.63
N PHE A 97 -2.06 -15.59 3.00
CA PHE A 97 -3.51 -15.44 2.83
C PHE A 97 -3.84 -14.27 1.90
N GLU A 98 -4.86 -14.47 1.09
CA GLU A 98 -5.48 -13.47 0.24
C GLU A 98 -6.68 -12.87 0.97
N LEU A 99 -6.71 -11.55 1.05
CA LEU A 99 -7.81 -10.78 1.64
C LEU A 99 -8.51 -10.00 0.52
N THR A 100 -9.82 -10.22 0.36
CA THR A 100 -10.66 -9.48 -0.58
C THR A 100 -11.42 -8.40 0.18
N LEU A 101 -11.22 -7.15 -0.20
CA LEU A 101 -11.73 -5.96 0.48
C LEU A 101 -12.77 -5.25 -0.41
N ALA A 102 -13.81 -4.69 0.21
CA ALA A 102 -14.84 -3.94 -0.50
C ALA A 102 -14.30 -2.62 -1.08
N LYS A 103 -14.42 -2.45 -2.39
CA LYS A 103 -13.99 -1.26 -3.14
C LYS A 103 -15.21 -0.49 -3.63
N SER A 104 -15.12 0.84 -3.60
CA SER A 104 -16.14 1.70 -4.18
C SER A 104 -15.91 1.86 -5.67
N ARG A 105 -16.97 1.88 -6.51
CA ARG A 105 -16.84 2.01 -7.98
C ARG A 105 -16.06 3.27 -8.41
N GLY A 106 -16.14 4.34 -7.62
CA GLY A 106 -15.43 5.59 -7.89
C GLY A 106 -13.92 5.54 -7.60
N VAL A 107 -13.43 4.48 -6.94
CA VAL A 107 -12.01 4.33 -6.61
C VAL A 107 -11.29 3.66 -7.76
N LYS A 108 -10.59 4.48 -8.53
CA LYS A 108 -9.67 4.04 -9.59
C LYS A 108 -8.27 3.90 -9.02
N TYR A 109 -7.55 2.90 -9.49
CA TYR A 109 -6.15 2.67 -9.13
C TYR A 109 -5.41 2.09 -10.33
N HIS A 110 -4.09 2.04 -10.24
CA HIS A 110 -3.22 1.49 -11.27
C HIS A 110 -2.62 0.16 -10.79
N ALA A 111 -2.19 -0.68 -11.74
CA ALA A 111 -1.34 -1.80 -11.38
C ALA A 111 -0.09 -1.28 -10.63
N LEU A 112 0.45 -2.09 -9.71
CA LEU A 112 1.54 -1.70 -8.79
C LEU A 112 1.12 -0.76 -7.64
N SER A 113 -0.15 -0.40 -7.52
CA SER A 113 -0.66 0.33 -6.35
C SER A 113 -0.57 -0.49 -5.05
N TYR A 114 -0.60 0.20 -3.93
CA TYR A 114 -0.63 -0.37 -2.58
C TYR A 114 -1.64 0.37 -1.71
N ILE A 115 -2.06 -0.24 -0.62
CA ILE A 115 -2.95 0.35 0.40
C ILE A 115 -2.31 0.23 1.77
N TYR A 116 -2.67 1.11 2.70
CA TYR A 116 -2.42 0.87 4.12
C TYR A 116 -3.66 0.23 4.73
N LEU A 117 -3.44 -0.84 5.47
CA LEU A 117 -4.46 -1.60 6.16
C LEU A 117 -4.29 -1.45 7.66
N ASN A 118 -5.40 -1.18 8.34
CA ASN A 118 -5.55 -1.31 9.77
C ASN A 118 -6.70 -2.29 10.06
N ILE A 119 -6.50 -3.18 11.03
CA ILE A 119 -7.52 -4.09 11.53
C ILE A 119 -7.60 -3.86 13.03
N PRO A 120 -8.63 -3.11 13.51
CA PRO A 120 -8.75 -2.72 14.91
C PRO A 120 -8.75 -3.89 15.90
N GLU A 121 -9.20 -5.06 15.47
CA GLU A 121 -9.20 -6.31 16.24
C GLU A 121 -7.78 -6.83 16.54
N VAL A 122 -6.81 -6.50 15.68
CA VAL A 122 -5.38 -6.79 15.89
C VAL A 122 -4.69 -5.63 16.59
N SER A 123 -4.85 -4.41 16.07
CA SER A 123 -4.24 -3.20 16.63
C SER A 123 -5.00 -1.95 16.19
N LYS A 124 -5.34 -1.09 17.16
CA LYS A 124 -6.12 0.14 16.91
C LYS A 124 -5.34 1.25 16.22
N LEU A 125 -4.01 1.21 16.28
CA LEU A 125 -3.16 2.32 15.82
C LEU A 125 -2.23 1.92 14.67
N GLN A 126 -1.88 0.64 14.53
CA GLN A 126 -0.90 0.21 13.54
C GLN A 126 -1.50 0.13 12.13
N TRP A 127 -0.83 0.80 11.20
CA TRP A 127 -1.14 0.81 9.78
C TRP A 127 -0.01 0.12 9.01
N HIS A 128 -0.36 -0.86 8.19
CA HIS A 128 0.62 -1.66 7.44
C HIS A 128 0.38 -1.56 5.93
N PRO A 129 1.41 -1.27 5.12
CA PRO A 129 1.27 -1.19 3.68
C PRO A 129 1.25 -2.59 3.04
N PHE A 130 0.36 -2.79 2.08
CA PHE A 130 0.27 -4.00 1.27
C PHE A 130 0.02 -3.64 -0.20
N SER A 131 0.76 -4.29 -1.11
CA SER A 131 0.51 -4.16 -2.54
C SER A 131 -0.85 -4.74 -2.89
N VAL A 132 -1.57 -4.03 -3.77
CA VAL A 132 -2.77 -4.56 -4.40
C VAL A 132 -2.34 -5.65 -5.37
N ALA A 133 -2.97 -6.82 -5.26
CA ALA A 133 -2.70 -8.00 -6.08
C ALA A 133 -3.76 -8.22 -7.18
N SER A 134 -4.87 -7.49 -7.11
CA SER A 134 -5.88 -7.43 -8.18
C SER A 134 -5.54 -6.41 -9.26
N SER A 135 -5.98 -6.67 -10.48
CA SER A 135 -5.94 -5.71 -11.58
C SER A 135 -7.01 -4.63 -11.41
N PRO A 136 -6.78 -3.40 -11.89
CA PRO A 136 -7.82 -2.37 -11.96
C PRO A 136 -9.07 -2.80 -12.75
N TYR A 137 -8.96 -3.79 -13.64
CA TYR A 137 -10.10 -4.32 -14.41
C TYR A 137 -10.73 -5.60 -13.84
N ASP A 138 -10.25 -6.12 -12.70
CA ASP A 138 -10.77 -7.37 -12.08
C ASP A 138 -12.18 -7.22 -11.46
N GLY A 139 -12.77 -6.02 -11.48
CA GLY A 139 -14.12 -5.75 -10.99
C GLY A 139 -14.21 -4.41 -10.27
N ASP A 140 -15.39 -3.80 -10.25
CA ASP A 140 -15.57 -2.45 -9.71
C ASP A 140 -15.88 -2.41 -8.22
N SER A 141 -16.19 -3.56 -7.60
CA SER A 141 -16.69 -3.65 -6.22
C SER A 141 -15.68 -4.23 -5.22
N TRP A 142 -14.52 -4.71 -5.66
CA TRP A 142 -13.54 -5.33 -4.78
C TRP A 142 -12.09 -5.03 -5.19
N LEU A 143 -11.18 -5.25 -4.24
CA LEU A 143 -9.73 -5.31 -4.44
C LEU A 143 -9.15 -6.44 -3.62
N LYS A 144 -8.02 -7.00 -4.05
CA LYS A 144 -7.34 -8.09 -3.34
C LYS A 144 -5.95 -7.69 -2.90
N ILE A 145 -5.54 -8.19 -1.74
CA ILE A 145 -4.18 -8.08 -1.24
C ILE A 145 -3.68 -9.46 -0.80
N LEU A 146 -2.36 -9.65 -0.86
CA LEU A 146 -1.69 -10.87 -0.40
C LEU A 146 -0.84 -10.54 0.82
N ILE A 147 -1.06 -11.28 1.90
CA ILE A 147 -0.38 -11.07 3.18
C ILE A 147 0.36 -12.34 3.57
N LYS A 148 1.67 -12.22 3.74
CA LYS A 148 2.53 -13.29 4.26
C LYS A 148 2.86 -13.02 5.73
N PRO A 149 2.66 -14.00 6.64
CA PRO A 149 2.91 -13.83 8.08
C PRO A 149 4.43 -13.83 8.36
N TYR A 150 4.97 -12.67 8.72
CA TYR A 150 6.41 -12.52 9.03
C TYR A 150 6.69 -11.72 10.31
N GLY A 151 5.71 -10.97 10.83
CA GLY A 151 5.86 -10.12 12.01
C GLY A 151 4.73 -10.32 13.01
N GLY A 152 4.85 -9.72 14.20
CA GLY A 152 3.85 -9.87 15.26
C GLY A 152 2.42 -9.55 14.81
N TRP A 153 2.24 -8.42 14.13
CA TRP A 153 0.93 -8.01 13.60
C TRP A 153 0.38 -8.97 12.54
N THR A 154 1.20 -9.39 11.57
CA THR A 154 0.73 -10.29 10.49
C THR A 154 0.47 -11.72 10.97
N LEU A 155 1.18 -12.17 12.01
CA LEU A 155 0.92 -13.45 12.69
C LEU A 155 -0.41 -13.41 13.45
N GLN A 156 -0.65 -12.36 14.24
CA GLN A 156 -1.93 -12.17 14.94
C GLN A 156 -3.10 -12.09 13.97
N LEU A 157 -2.93 -11.43 12.83
CA LEU A 157 -3.95 -11.41 11.78
C LEU A 157 -4.19 -12.79 11.18
N GLN A 158 -3.13 -13.58 10.93
CA GLN A 158 -3.28 -14.95 10.45
C GLN A 158 -4.06 -15.81 11.45
N ASP A 159 -3.78 -15.69 12.75
CA ASP A 159 -4.49 -16.42 13.81
C ASP A 159 -5.98 -16.04 13.84
N LEU A 160 -6.28 -14.74 13.72
CA LEU A 160 -7.65 -14.22 13.64
C LEU A 160 -8.40 -14.80 12.42
N VAL A 161 -7.80 -14.74 11.23
CA VAL A 161 -8.39 -15.29 10.00
C VAL A 161 -8.58 -16.81 10.12
N SER A 162 -7.58 -17.51 10.67
CA SER A 162 -7.64 -18.97 10.85
C SER A 162 -8.72 -19.38 11.85
N ALA A 163 -8.94 -18.60 12.91
CA ALA A 163 -10.00 -18.85 13.87
C ALA A 163 -11.39 -18.68 13.24
N VAL A 164 -11.59 -17.62 12.45
CA VAL A 164 -12.85 -17.37 11.73
C VAL A 164 -13.15 -18.50 10.74
N VAL A 165 -12.14 -18.91 9.96
CA VAL A 165 -12.27 -20.02 9.00
C VAL A 165 -12.64 -21.33 9.71
N LYS A 166 -11.98 -21.67 10.84
CA LYS A 166 -12.29 -22.88 11.61
C LYS A 166 -13.71 -22.90 12.18
N LEU A 167 -14.26 -21.73 12.49
CA LEU A 167 -15.62 -21.59 13.02
C LEU A 167 -16.70 -21.66 11.92
N GLY A 168 -16.31 -21.79 10.64
CA GLY A 168 -17.25 -21.78 9.50
C GLY A 168 -18.06 -20.49 9.39
N ARG A 169 -17.60 -19.40 10.03
CA ARG A 169 -18.27 -18.10 10.03
C ARG A 169 -17.70 -17.24 8.92
N CYS A 170 -18.57 -16.49 8.25
CA CYS A 170 -18.16 -15.52 7.27
C CYS A 170 -17.14 -14.52 7.87
N PRO A 171 -16.05 -14.18 7.15
CA PRO A 171 -15.08 -13.16 7.55
C PRO A 171 -15.65 -11.73 7.54
N SER A 172 -16.94 -11.57 7.23
CA SER A 172 -17.70 -10.32 7.24
C SER A 172 -17.72 -9.58 8.58
N ASN A 173 -17.37 -10.26 9.68
CA ASN A 173 -17.22 -9.63 10.99
C ASN A 173 -15.86 -8.98 11.24
N ILE A 174 -14.87 -9.14 10.34
CA ILE A 174 -13.58 -8.45 10.45
C ILE A 174 -13.73 -7.07 9.83
N ASN A 175 -13.61 -6.03 10.67
CA ASN A 175 -13.62 -4.65 10.20
C ASN A 175 -12.20 -4.24 9.80
N ALA A 176 -12.04 -3.73 8.59
CA ALA A 176 -10.78 -3.17 8.12
C ALA A 176 -10.91 -1.66 7.96
N ALA A 177 -9.91 -0.87 8.35
CA ALA A 177 -9.78 0.50 7.92
C ALA A 177 -8.68 0.59 6.85
N ILE A 178 -8.93 1.35 5.79
CA ILE A 178 -8.06 1.40 4.61
C ILE A 178 -7.69 2.85 4.29
N GLU A 179 -6.41 3.09 4.04
CA GLU A 179 -5.92 4.30 3.37
C GLU A 179 -5.35 3.94 1.98
N GLY A 180 -5.58 4.80 0.99
CA GLY A 180 -5.21 4.57 -0.42
C GLY A 180 -6.41 4.29 -1.34
N PRO A 181 -6.19 3.77 -2.56
CA PRO A 181 -4.95 3.21 -3.07
C PRO A 181 -3.90 4.29 -3.36
N TYR A 182 -2.65 3.99 -3.07
CA TYR A 182 -1.48 4.80 -3.39
C TYR A 182 -0.71 4.12 -4.53
N GLY A 183 -0.02 4.90 -5.36
CA GLY A 183 0.75 4.36 -6.49
C GLY A 183 1.14 5.46 -7.46
N HIS A 184 1.74 5.07 -8.58
CA HIS A 184 2.03 6.00 -9.67
C HIS A 184 0.73 6.50 -10.32
N GLU A 185 0.70 7.78 -10.70
CA GLU A 185 -0.41 8.40 -11.44
C GLU A 185 -0.54 7.88 -12.88
N SER A 186 0.51 7.25 -13.42
CA SER A 186 0.56 6.76 -14.78
C SER A 186 1.02 5.30 -14.85
N ASN A 187 0.57 4.60 -15.89
CA ASN A 187 1.03 3.23 -16.20
C ASN A 187 2.39 3.29 -16.92
N PHE A 188 3.43 3.76 -16.23
CA PHE A 188 4.77 3.96 -16.81
C PHE A 188 5.36 2.67 -17.43
N PHE A 189 4.97 1.50 -16.95
CA PHE A 189 5.41 0.21 -17.49
C PHE A 189 4.96 -0.04 -18.93
N LEU A 190 3.92 0.66 -19.43
CA LEU A 190 3.45 0.55 -20.81
C LEU A 190 4.38 1.24 -21.82
N GLN A 191 5.34 2.05 -21.37
CA GLN A 191 6.29 2.71 -22.27
C GLN A 191 7.38 1.77 -22.81
N TYR A 192 7.44 0.53 -22.31
CA TYR A 192 8.46 -0.45 -22.65
C TYR A 192 7.89 -1.55 -23.54
N GLU A 193 8.60 -1.90 -24.62
CA GLU A 193 8.29 -3.07 -25.45
C GLU A 193 8.63 -4.38 -24.71
N MET A 194 9.70 -4.36 -23.90
CA MET A 194 10.13 -5.48 -23.06
C MET A 194 10.15 -5.09 -21.57
N LEU A 195 9.53 -5.94 -20.75
CA LEU A 195 9.57 -5.85 -19.29
C LEU A 195 10.31 -7.03 -18.67
N VAL A 196 11.17 -6.73 -17.70
CA VAL A 196 11.81 -7.70 -16.81
C VAL A 196 11.33 -7.43 -15.39
N LEU A 197 10.52 -8.32 -14.86
CA LEU A 197 9.94 -8.27 -13.51
C LEU A 197 10.79 -9.14 -12.60
N VAL A 198 11.41 -8.57 -11.57
CA VAL A 198 12.27 -9.31 -10.62
C VAL A 198 11.64 -9.30 -9.23
N ALA A 199 11.12 -10.44 -8.79
CA ALA A 199 10.46 -10.59 -7.49
C ALA A 199 11.25 -11.43 -6.49
N GLY A 200 11.19 -11.05 -5.22
CA GLY A 200 11.68 -11.85 -4.09
C GLY A 200 10.58 -12.18 -3.08
N GLY A 201 10.28 -13.46 -2.87
CA GLY A 201 9.26 -13.92 -1.93
C GLY A 201 7.88 -13.31 -2.22
N ILE A 202 7.26 -12.66 -1.21
CA ILE A 202 5.94 -12.00 -1.32
C ILE A 202 5.97 -10.74 -2.21
N GLY A 203 7.16 -10.26 -2.60
CA GLY A 203 7.33 -9.18 -3.58
C GLY A 203 6.76 -9.50 -4.97
N ILE A 204 6.27 -10.72 -5.21
CA ILE A 204 5.50 -11.04 -6.42
C ILE A 204 4.13 -10.35 -6.46
N SER A 205 3.56 -9.98 -5.31
CA SER A 205 2.20 -9.42 -5.19
C SER A 205 1.87 -8.27 -6.18
N PRO A 206 2.69 -7.20 -6.29
CA PRO A 206 2.43 -6.15 -7.28
C PRO A 206 2.53 -6.66 -8.73
N PHE A 207 3.35 -7.67 -9.02
CA PHE A 207 3.45 -8.26 -10.35
C PHE A 207 2.29 -9.19 -10.69
N VAL A 208 1.64 -9.81 -9.68
CA VAL A 208 0.35 -10.49 -9.89
C VAL A 208 -0.67 -9.49 -10.44
N ALA A 209 -0.80 -8.31 -9.82
CA ALA A 209 -1.70 -7.26 -10.31
C ALA A 209 -1.30 -6.78 -11.72
N LEU A 210 -0.02 -6.55 -11.97
CA LEU A 210 0.47 -6.08 -13.27
C LEU A 210 0.26 -7.12 -14.39
N LEU A 211 0.52 -8.40 -14.15
CA LEU A 211 0.30 -9.44 -15.15
C LEU A 211 -1.19 -9.61 -15.46
N ARG A 212 -2.06 -9.58 -14.45
CA ARG A 212 -3.52 -9.60 -14.63
C ARG A 212 -4.01 -8.37 -15.42
N ASP A 213 -3.46 -7.19 -15.13
CA ASP A 213 -3.74 -5.95 -15.88
C ASP A 213 -3.34 -6.09 -17.35
N LEU A 214 -2.12 -6.54 -17.63
CA LEU A 214 -1.64 -6.74 -19.00
C LEU A 214 -2.52 -7.74 -19.77
N LEU A 215 -2.84 -8.89 -19.18
CA LEU A 215 -3.72 -9.89 -19.80
C LEU A 215 -5.09 -9.31 -20.17
N GLN A 216 -5.68 -8.50 -19.29
CA GLN A 216 -6.96 -7.85 -19.55
C GLN A 216 -6.86 -6.76 -20.63
N ARG A 217 -5.76 -6.02 -20.67
CA ARG A 217 -5.52 -5.03 -21.75
C ARG A 217 -5.35 -5.69 -23.10
N TYR A 218 -4.65 -6.83 -23.16
CA TYR A 218 -4.54 -7.66 -24.36
C TYR A 218 -5.87 -8.24 -24.79
N GLN A 219 -6.73 -8.63 -23.84
CA GLN A 219 -8.09 -9.07 -24.14
C GLN A 219 -8.95 -7.93 -24.71
N ARG A 220 -8.77 -6.71 -24.20
CA ARG A 220 -9.47 -5.50 -24.66
C ARG A 220 -8.87 -4.87 -25.93
N GLY A 221 -7.78 -5.40 -26.46
CA GLY A 221 -7.12 -4.87 -27.66
C GLY A 221 -6.55 -3.45 -27.50
N GLN A 222 -6.07 -3.10 -26.30
CA GLN A 222 -5.45 -1.78 -26.09
C GLN A 222 -4.12 -1.66 -26.87
N PRO A 223 -3.80 -0.48 -27.41
CA PRO A 223 -2.52 -0.24 -28.08
C PRO A 223 -1.38 -0.08 -27.07
N ASN A 224 -0.13 -0.13 -27.56
CA ASN A 224 1.10 0.13 -26.79
C ASN A 224 1.29 -0.79 -25.57
N LEU A 225 1.11 -2.09 -25.78
CA LEU A 225 1.33 -3.10 -24.75
C LEU A 225 2.73 -3.76 -24.90
N PRO A 226 3.41 -4.08 -23.79
CA PRO A 226 4.69 -4.77 -23.81
C PRO A 226 4.61 -6.14 -24.50
N SER A 227 5.29 -6.30 -25.63
CA SER A 227 5.30 -7.55 -26.42
C SER A 227 6.02 -8.70 -25.74
N THR A 228 6.92 -8.43 -24.80
CA THR A 228 7.65 -9.46 -24.05
C THR A 228 7.77 -9.13 -22.58
N VAL A 229 7.44 -10.10 -21.72
CA VAL A 229 7.51 -9.99 -20.27
C VAL A 229 8.26 -11.19 -19.70
N TYR A 230 9.38 -10.94 -19.04
CA TYR A 230 10.12 -11.93 -18.27
C TYR A 230 9.84 -11.74 -16.78
N LEU A 231 9.39 -12.79 -16.08
CA LEU A 231 9.26 -12.79 -14.63
C LEU A 231 10.35 -13.65 -14.00
N ILE A 232 11.33 -13.03 -13.38
CA ILE A 232 12.35 -13.67 -12.54
C ILE A 232 11.83 -13.66 -11.11
N TRP A 233 11.53 -14.82 -10.53
CA TRP A 233 11.00 -14.90 -9.18
C TRP A 233 11.81 -15.84 -8.29
N ALA A 234 12.38 -15.28 -7.22
CA ALA A 234 13.12 -16.03 -6.23
C ALA A 234 12.29 -16.27 -4.96
N VAL A 235 12.09 -17.54 -4.59
CA VAL A 235 11.38 -17.98 -3.39
C VAL A 235 12.28 -18.83 -2.50
N GLN A 236 11.89 -18.99 -1.23
CA GLN A 236 12.63 -19.87 -0.32
C GLN A 236 12.23 -21.33 -0.52
N LYS A 237 10.93 -21.60 -0.60
CA LYS A 237 10.34 -22.95 -0.70
C LYS A 237 9.49 -23.09 -1.96
N SER A 238 9.38 -24.31 -2.50
CA SER A 238 8.58 -24.58 -3.70
C SER A 238 7.08 -24.41 -3.49
N GLU A 239 6.58 -24.58 -2.26
CA GLU A 239 5.18 -24.32 -1.89
C GLU A 239 4.72 -22.90 -2.24
N GLU A 240 5.63 -21.92 -2.20
CA GLU A 240 5.31 -20.53 -2.54
C GLU A 240 4.93 -20.36 -4.00
N LEU A 241 5.43 -21.24 -4.90
CA LEU A 241 5.20 -21.16 -6.35
C LEU A 241 3.71 -21.22 -6.72
N GLN A 242 2.88 -21.77 -5.84
CA GLN A 242 1.43 -21.81 -6.00
C GLN A 242 0.77 -20.41 -6.08
N LEU A 243 1.44 -19.34 -5.62
CA LEU A 243 0.95 -17.96 -5.78
C LEU A 243 0.77 -17.58 -7.26
N LEU A 244 1.49 -18.19 -8.19
CA LEU A 244 1.27 -17.97 -9.62
C LEU A 244 -0.08 -18.52 -10.11
N GLY A 245 -0.65 -19.51 -9.41
CA GLY A 245 -2.01 -19.99 -9.67
C GLY A 245 -3.10 -18.94 -9.37
N LEU A 246 -2.75 -17.80 -8.77
CA LEU A 246 -3.64 -16.65 -8.63
C LEU A 246 -3.80 -15.85 -9.93
N ILE A 247 -3.05 -16.16 -10.98
CA ILE A 247 -3.15 -15.54 -12.30
C ILE A 247 -3.76 -16.57 -13.27
N PRO A 248 -5.08 -16.60 -13.45
CA PRO A 248 -5.73 -17.49 -14.41
C PRO A 248 -5.61 -16.90 -15.82
N ALA A 249 -4.43 -17.01 -16.44
CA ALA A 249 -4.11 -16.33 -17.69
C ALA A 249 -4.97 -16.78 -18.87
N SER A 250 -5.23 -18.08 -19.00
CA SER A 250 -6.10 -18.68 -20.02
C SER A 250 -7.56 -18.29 -19.82
N THR A 251 -8.02 -18.13 -18.59
CA THR A 251 -9.38 -17.64 -18.31
C THR A 251 -9.52 -16.17 -18.66
N ILE A 252 -8.51 -15.35 -18.37
CA ILE A 252 -8.55 -13.90 -18.63
C ILE A 252 -8.38 -13.60 -20.13
N CYS A 253 -7.43 -14.27 -20.78
CA CYS A 253 -7.13 -14.09 -22.19
C CYS A 253 -6.70 -15.45 -22.79
N PRO A 254 -7.64 -16.23 -23.35
CA PRO A 254 -7.35 -17.58 -23.86
C PRO A 254 -6.18 -17.62 -24.85
N ASP A 255 -6.08 -16.60 -25.70
CA ASP A 255 -5.08 -16.49 -26.77
C ASP A 255 -3.83 -15.69 -26.36
N TYR A 256 -3.56 -15.51 -25.05
CA TYR A 256 -2.47 -14.64 -24.59
C TYR A 256 -1.11 -15.02 -25.18
N LYS A 257 -0.83 -16.32 -25.34
CA LYS A 257 0.42 -16.85 -25.90
C LYS A 257 0.66 -16.44 -27.36
N LEU A 258 -0.41 -16.12 -28.10
CA LEU A 258 -0.32 -15.61 -29.48
C LEU A 258 -0.14 -14.08 -29.50
N LYS A 259 -0.55 -13.40 -28.43
CA LYS A 259 -0.57 -11.93 -28.36
C LYS A 259 0.71 -11.34 -27.79
N PHE A 260 1.34 -12.01 -26.81
CA PHE A 260 2.62 -11.57 -26.24
C PHE A 260 3.38 -12.73 -25.59
N ASN A 261 4.70 -12.58 -25.49
CA ASN A 261 5.56 -13.57 -24.86
C ASN A 261 5.65 -13.33 -23.36
N LEU A 262 5.12 -14.26 -22.56
CA LEU A 262 5.25 -14.27 -21.10
C LEU A 262 6.08 -15.48 -20.67
N GLU A 263 7.24 -15.25 -20.09
CA GLU A 263 8.14 -16.31 -19.64
C GLU A 263 8.48 -16.14 -18.16
N VAL A 264 8.26 -17.20 -17.38
CA VAL A 264 8.46 -17.21 -15.92
C VAL A 264 9.66 -18.08 -15.56
N HIS A 265 10.64 -17.48 -14.89
CA HIS A 265 11.84 -18.12 -14.36
C HIS A 265 11.75 -18.15 -12.84
N ALA A 266 11.48 -19.33 -12.27
CA ALA A 266 11.34 -19.52 -10.83
C ALA A 266 12.63 -20.08 -10.22
N PHE A 267 13.11 -19.46 -9.13
CA PHE A 267 14.32 -19.87 -8.41
C PHE A 267 13.97 -20.22 -6.97
N VAL A 268 14.04 -21.51 -6.62
CA VAL A 268 13.82 -22.01 -5.26
C VAL A 268 15.17 -22.11 -4.54
N THR A 269 15.36 -21.28 -3.53
CA THR A 269 16.69 -21.02 -2.95
C THR A 269 17.06 -21.88 -1.75
N ARG A 270 16.10 -22.52 -1.06
CA ARG A 270 16.38 -23.39 0.11
C ARG A 270 16.15 -24.88 -0.13
N GLU A 271 15.53 -25.26 -1.24
CA GLU A 271 15.30 -26.65 -1.61
C GLU A 271 16.20 -27.03 -2.78
N THR A 272 16.79 -28.23 -2.72
CA THR A 272 17.77 -28.72 -3.71
C THR A 272 17.16 -29.60 -4.80
N SER A 273 15.94 -30.07 -4.60
CA SER A 273 15.20 -30.87 -5.58
C SER A 273 13.69 -30.64 -5.42
N PRO A 274 12.89 -30.81 -6.49
CA PRO A 274 11.44 -30.84 -6.37
C PRO A 274 11.02 -31.94 -5.38
N PHE A 275 10.01 -31.64 -4.55
CA PHE A 275 9.51 -32.55 -3.52
C PHE A 275 9.18 -33.93 -4.12
N SER A 276 10.01 -34.94 -3.85
CA SER A 276 9.82 -36.31 -4.30
C SER A 276 9.10 -37.10 -3.22
N LEU A 277 7.89 -37.59 -3.50
CA LEU A 277 7.06 -38.43 -2.62
C LEU A 277 7.63 -39.85 -2.38
N GLU A 278 8.91 -40.08 -2.64
CA GLU A 278 9.56 -41.38 -2.49
C GLU A 278 10.68 -41.31 -1.45
N ARG A 279 10.31 -41.31 -0.17
CA ARG A 279 11.18 -41.87 0.87
C ARG A 279 10.34 -42.61 1.92
N GLY A 280 10.14 -43.89 1.61
CA GLY A 280 9.88 -45.04 2.48
C GLY A 280 9.24 -44.83 3.85
N SER A 281 8.01 -45.33 3.96
CA SER A 281 7.53 -46.14 5.08
C SER A 281 8.65 -46.82 5.89
N GLU A 282 8.77 -46.51 7.18
CA GLU A 282 8.55 -47.50 8.26
C GLU A 282 8.57 -46.86 9.66
N THR A 283 7.53 -47.20 10.42
CA THR A 283 7.33 -47.14 11.88
C THR A 283 6.91 -45.82 12.58
N SER A 284 5.60 -45.78 12.82
CA SER A 284 4.89 -45.36 14.04
C SER A 284 5.08 -43.93 14.57
N ASP A 285 4.16 -43.05 14.17
CA ASP A 285 3.38 -42.23 15.11
C ASP A 285 1.99 -41.92 14.53
N LEU A 286 0.98 -42.56 15.13
CA LEU A 286 -0.41 -42.58 14.70
C LEU A 286 -1.13 -41.28 15.11
N HIS A 287 -0.79 -40.13 14.52
CA HIS A 287 -1.66 -38.93 14.55
C HIS A 287 -1.40 -37.88 13.45
N GLN A 288 -0.62 -38.19 12.40
CA GLN A 288 -0.21 -37.18 11.42
C GLN A 288 -0.18 -37.70 9.99
N HIS A 289 -1.22 -38.44 9.55
CA HIS A 289 -1.23 -39.06 8.22
C HIS A 289 -2.50 -38.87 7.36
N ASP A 290 -3.28 -37.80 7.59
CA ASP A 290 -4.39 -37.41 6.71
C ASP A 290 -4.22 -36.03 6.03
N ARG A 291 -3.01 -35.44 6.06
CA ARG A 291 -2.80 -34.03 5.67
C ARG A 291 -2.39 -33.77 4.21
N PHE A 292 -2.25 -34.81 3.37
CA PHE A 292 -1.66 -34.65 2.03
C PHE A 292 -2.42 -35.42 0.94
N LYS A 293 -3.66 -35.00 0.69
CA LYS A 293 -4.22 -34.96 -0.67
C LYS A 293 -4.30 -33.47 -1.06
N MET A 294 -3.76 -33.14 -2.24
CA MET A 294 -3.90 -31.89 -3.05
C MET A 294 -4.50 -30.68 -2.34
N PRO A 295 -3.91 -29.47 -2.38
CA PRO A 295 -4.52 -28.33 -1.72
C PRO A 295 -5.78 -27.87 -2.48
N ARG A 296 -6.91 -28.48 -2.12
CA ARG A 296 -8.20 -27.80 -2.06
C ARG A 296 -7.97 -26.49 -1.34
N ILE A 297 -8.45 -25.40 -1.92
CA ILE A 297 -8.65 -24.12 -1.24
C ILE A 297 -9.19 -24.43 0.17
N LEU A 298 -8.38 -24.14 1.21
CA LEU A 298 -8.67 -24.61 2.58
C LEU A 298 -9.99 -24.05 3.11
N ALA A 299 -10.37 -22.86 2.65
CA ALA A 299 -11.72 -22.31 2.66
C ALA A 299 -11.75 -21.03 1.81
N SER A 300 -12.82 -20.83 1.03
CA SER A 300 -13.23 -19.51 0.52
C SER A 300 -14.60 -19.22 1.09
N LEU A 301 -14.69 -18.31 2.03
CA LEU A 301 -15.98 -17.88 2.60
C LEU A 301 -16.34 -16.57 1.91
N ILE A 302 -17.39 -16.61 1.08
CA ILE A 302 -17.94 -15.45 0.39
C ILE A 302 -19.24 -15.12 1.10
N ASP A 303 -19.38 -13.89 1.56
CA ASP A 303 -20.61 -13.43 2.18
C ASP A 303 -21.21 -12.31 1.33
N ALA A 304 -22.37 -12.60 0.72
CA ALA A 304 -23.14 -11.66 -0.07
C ALA A 304 -23.76 -10.53 0.79
N GLU A 305 -23.77 -10.68 2.13
CA GLU A 305 -24.34 -9.73 3.09
C GLU A 305 -23.30 -9.00 3.95
N ALA A 306 -21.99 -9.20 3.71
CA ALA A 306 -20.92 -8.51 4.43
C ALA A 306 -21.11 -6.98 4.36
N SER A 307 -20.90 -6.29 5.50
CA SER A 307 -21.25 -4.88 5.66
C SER A 307 -20.75 -4.01 4.50
N LYS A 308 -21.72 -3.39 3.81
CA LYS A 308 -21.63 -2.71 2.51
C LYS A 308 -21.00 -1.33 2.60
N HIS A 309 -19.91 -1.19 3.34
CA HIS A 309 -19.17 0.06 3.40
C HIS A 309 -17.92 -0.07 2.54
N PRO A 310 -17.98 0.34 1.27
CA PRO A 310 -16.81 0.32 0.43
C PRO A 310 -15.80 1.36 0.93
N MET A 311 -14.54 1.15 0.59
CA MET A 311 -13.48 2.10 0.92
C MET A 311 -13.82 3.54 0.48
N SER A 312 -13.33 4.52 1.23
CA SER A 312 -13.58 5.94 0.98
C SER A 312 -12.95 6.38 -0.35
N ILE A 313 -13.67 7.24 -1.08
CA ILE A 313 -13.19 7.87 -2.34
C ILE A 313 -12.21 9.02 -2.02
N VAL A 314 -12.27 9.57 -0.80
CA VAL A 314 -11.40 10.66 -0.36
C VAL A 314 -9.96 10.22 -0.44
N ALA A 315 -9.12 11.05 -1.05
CA ALA A 315 -7.67 10.89 -1.18
C ALA A 315 -7.17 9.67 -2.00
N GLY A 316 -7.99 8.64 -2.25
CA GLY A 316 -7.58 7.43 -2.99
C GLY A 316 -7.65 7.54 -4.53
N ALA A 317 -8.34 8.55 -5.06
CA ALA A 317 -8.66 8.63 -6.49
C ALA A 317 -7.94 9.75 -7.28
N GLY A 318 -6.86 10.34 -6.73
CA GLY A 318 -5.98 11.23 -7.51
C GLY A 318 -6.67 12.46 -8.12
N ASN A 319 -7.80 12.93 -7.59
CA ASN A 319 -8.42 14.15 -8.10
C ASN A 319 -7.70 15.38 -7.52
N ASN A 320 -6.68 15.83 -8.25
CA ASN A 320 -5.86 16.97 -7.91
C ASN A 320 -6.68 18.24 -7.67
N MET A 321 -7.86 18.38 -8.27
CA MET A 321 -8.75 19.52 -8.02
C MET A 321 -9.26 19.54 -6.58
N TRP A 322 -9.77 18.41 -6.06
CA TRP A 322 -10.31 18.36 -4.70
C TRP A 322 -9.23 18.49 -3.64
N ILE A 323 -8.05 17.91 -3.87
CA ILE A 323 -6.89 18.07 -2.99
C ILE A 323 -6.46 19.54 -2.94
N THR A 324 -6.38 20.19 -4.12
CA THR A 324 -6.05 21.62 -4.23
C THR A 324 -7.10 22.49 -3.52
N ALA A 325 -8.39 22.18 -3.70
CA ALA A 325 -9.47 22.89 -3.02
C ALA A 325 -9.40 22.73 -1.50
N CYS A 326 -9.09 21.52 -0.99
CA CYS A 326 -8.90 21.28 0.44
C CYS A 326 -7.72 22.09 0.98
N PHE A 327 -6.60 22.13 0.25
CA PHE A 327 -5.41 22.92 0.61
C PHE A 327 -5.75 24.42 0.70
N LEU A 328 -6.35 24.99 -0.36
CA LEU A 328 -6.69 26.41 -0.42
C LEU A 328 -7.72 26.80 0.65
N ALA A 329 -8.76 25.99 0.84
CA ALA A 329 -9.77 26.23 1.87
C ALA A 329 -9.19 26.16 3.28
N SER A 330 -8.29 25.20 3.53
CA SER A 330 -7.61 25.08 4.83
C SER A 330 -6.69 26.27 5.11
N LEU A 331 -5.98 26.76 4.10
CA LEU A 331 -5.11 27.93 4.21
C LEU A 331 -5.92 29.20 4.45
N LEU A 332 -7.01 29.41 3.71
CA LEU A 332 -7.92 30.54 3.92
C LEU A 332 -8.59 30.47 5.29
N GLY A 333 -9.00 29.29 5.72
CA GLY A 333 -9.56 29.04 7.04
C GLY A 333 -8.58 29.39 8.16
N TYR A 334 -7.30 29.00 8.01
CA TYR A 334 -6.24 29.41 8.95
C TYR A 334 -6.13 30.93 9.03
N ILE A 335 -6.06 31.64 7.90
CA ILE A 335 -5.95 33.11 7.86
C ILE A 335 -7.14 33.75 8.56
N ILE A 336 -8.37 33.31 8.26
CA ILE A 336 -9.58 33.86 8.86
C ILE A 336 -9.59 33.64 10.37
N VAL A 337 -9.35 32.41 10.85
CA VAL A 337 -9.36 32.09 12.28
C VAL A 337 -8.26 32.86 13.01
N TYR A 338 -7.06 32.94 12.41
CA TYR A 338 -5.95 33.70 12.97
C TYR A 338 -6.27 35.20 13.08
N LEU A 339 -6.89 35.80 12.05
CA LEU A 339 -7.35 37.18 12.08
C LEU A 339 -8.42 37.41 13.14
N LEU A 340 -9.40 36.51 13.28
CA LEU A 340 -10.44 36.60 14.31
C LEU A 340 -9.83 36.55 15.72
N ILE A 341 -8.91 35.63 15.99
CA ILE A 341 -8.23 35.56 17.29
C ILE A 341 -7.46 36.86 17.54
N ASN A 342 -6.75 37.39 16.54
CA ASN A 342 -6.02 38.64 16.71
C ASN A 342 -6.95 39.83 16.99
N LEU A 343 -8.05 39.97 16.25
CA LEU A 343 -8.98 41.10 16.38
C LEU A 343 -9.81 41.04 17.67
N PHE A 344 -10.25 39.86 18.09
CA PHE A 344 -11.18 39.71 19.22
C PHE A 344 -10.50 39.34 20.55
N ILE A 345 -9.29 38.77 20.52
CA ILE A 345 -8.59 38.32 21.74
C ILE A 345 -7.31 39.11 21.95
N VAL A 346 -6.41 39.17 20.95
CA VAL A 346 -5.07 39.76 21.13
C VAL A 346 -5.14 41.28 21.25
N GLN A 347 -5.73 41.97 20.26
CA GLN A 347 -5.78 43.43 20.24
C GLN A 347 -6.57 44.04 21.43
N PRO A 348 -7.74 43.52 21.82
CA PRO A 348 -8.47 44.07 22.96
C PRO A 348 -7.72 43.87 24.28
N PHE A 349 -7.01 42.75 24.44
CA PHE A 349 -6.17 42.49 25.61
C PHE A 349 -5.01 43.49 25.71
N GLU A 350 -4.29 43.71 24.61
CA GLU A 350 -3.18 44.67 24.58
C GLU A 350 -3.66 46.10 24.81
N GLN A 351 -4.78 46.50 24.19
CA GLN A 351 -5.37 47.82 24.42
C GLN A 351 -5.84 48.03 25.87
N GLY A 352 -6.43 46.99 26.49
CA GLY A 352 -6.81 47.02 27.90
C GLY A 352 -5.59 47.19 28.81
N SER A 353 -4.53 46.41 28.59
CA SER A 353 -3.31 46.51 29.39
C SER A 353 -2.60 47.85 29.27
N VAL A 354 -2.64 48.49 28.09
CA VAL A 354 -2.08 49.84 27.89
C VAL A 354 -2.88 50.89 28.67
N LYS A 355 -4.22 50.77 28.70
CA LYS A 355 -5.09 51.68 29.47
C LYS A 355 -4.88 51.54 30.99
N ASP A 356 -4.58 50.34 31.47
CA ASP A 356 -4.31 50.07 32.89
C ASP A 356 -2.90 50.49 33.36
N GLY A 357 -2.13 51.18 32.50
CA GLY A 357 -0.78 51.68 32.83
C GLY A 357 0.29 50.60 32.93
N ASN A 358 -0.01 49.36 32.51
CA ASN A 358 0.91 48.24 32.60
C ASN A 358 1.70 48.11 31.29
N SER A 359 2.88 48.73 31.22
CA SER A 359 3.75 48.76 30.03
C SER A 359 4.32 47.39 29.61
N SER A 360 4.01 46.32 30.34
CA SER A 360 4.50 44.95 30.11
C SER A 360 3.41 43.97 29.64
N GLY A 361 2.13 44.35 29.53
CA GLY A 361 1.06 43.40 29.23
C GLY A 361 0.90 43.05 27.75
N SER A 362 1.99 42.62 27.12
CA SER A 362 1.91 41.85 25.88
C SER A 362 1.60 40.39 26.21
N ILE A 363 0.85 39.74 25.32
CA ILE A 363 0.57 38.31 25.46
C ILE A 363 1.89 37.53 25.38
N PRO A 364 2.17 36.59 26.30
CA PRO A 364 3.35 35.75 26.24
C PRO A 364 3.48 35.02 24.89
N ARG A 365 4.66 35.03 24.30
CA ARG A 365 4.94 34.44 22.97
C ARG A 365 4.52 32.97 22.80
N TRP A 366 4.51 32.20 23.89
CA TRP A 366 4.06 30.80 23.87
C TRP A 366 2.54 30.67 23.69
N ILE A 367 1.77 31.64 24.18
CA ILE A 367 0.31 31.71 23.99
C ILE A 367 0.01 32.07 22.54
N THR A 368 0.71 33.06 21.98
CA THR A 368 0.57 33.42 20.57
C THR A 368 0.91 32.24 19.66
N GLY A 369 2.00 31.53 19.93
CA GLY A 369 2.34 30.30 19.19
C GLY A 369 1.26 29.21 19.28
N LEU A 370 0.64 29.03 20.46
CA LEU A 370 -0.47 28.10 20.64
C LEU A 370 -1.69 28.53 19.81
N PHE A 371 -2.04 29.82 19.81
CA PHE A 371 -3.12 30.34 18.99
C PHE A 371 -2.89 30.10 17.50
N SER A 372 -1.65 30.25 17.01
CA SER A 372 -1.33 29.94 15.62
C SER A 372 -1.51 28.46 15.28
N VAL A 373 -1.06 27.55 16.16
CA VAL A 373 -1.27 26.09 16.00
C VAL A 373 -2.76 25.74 16.03
N ILE A 374 -3.52 26.29 16.97
CA ILE A 374 -4.97 26.06 17.08
C ILE A 374 -5.68 26.59 15.83
N SER A 375 -5.34 27.80 15.37
CA SER A 375 -5.91 28.40 14.16
C SER A 375 -5.68 27.50 12.94
N MET A 376 -4.49 26.91 12.84
CA MET A 376 -4.14 26.01 11.74
C MET A 376 -4.98 24.72 11.80
N ILE A 377 -5.08 24.09 12.97
CA ILE A 377 -5.89 22.88 13.16
C ILE A 377 -7.37 23.17 12.86
N LEU A 378 -7.91 24.28 13.36
CA LEU A 378 -9.29 24.69 13.10
C LEU A 378 -9.52 24.99 11.61
N GLY A 379 -8.59 25.68 10.96
CA GLY A 379 -8.66 25.93 9.52
C GLY A 379 -8.73 24.64 8.70
N VAL A 380 -7.87 23.66 9.01
CA VAL A 380 -7.88 22.35 8.34
C VAL A 380 -9.17 21.58 8.63
N VAL A 381 -9.55 21.45 9.90
CA VAL A 381 -10.70 20.61 10.30
C VAL A 381 -12.03 21.21 9.85
N ILE A 382 -12.23 22.52 10.01
CA ILE A 382 -13.50 23.18 9.69
C ILE A 382 -13.58 23.45 8.19
N CYS A 383 -12.67 24.25 7.64
CA CYS A 383 -12.75 24.67 6.25
C CYS A 383 -12.34 23.53 5.30
N GLY A 384 -11.21 22.88 5.56
CA GLY A 384 -10.79 21.68 4.82
C GLY A 384 -11.80 20.54 4.95
N GLY A 385 -12.30 20.27 6.17
CA GLY A 385 -13.32 19.25 6.40
C GLY A 385 -14.66 19.51 5.72
N SER A 386 -15.05 20.77 5.54
CA SER A 386 -16.24 21.14 4.76
C SER A 386 -16.06 20.76 3.28
N VAL A 387 -14.88 21.01 2.71
CA VAL A 387 -14.57 20.60 1.32
C VAL A 387 -14.55 19.08 1.19
N VAL A 388 -13.94 18.36 2.14
CA VAL A 388 -13.93 16.88 2.14
C VAL A 388 -15.34 16.31 2.27
N SER A 389 -16.18 16.93 3.08
CA SER A 389 -17.59 16.52 3.25
C SER A 389 -18.38 16.72 1.97
N LEU A 390 -18.16 17.86 1.28
CA LEU A 390 -18.76 18.13 -0.03
C LEU A 390 -18.26 17.14 -1.09
N TRP A 391 -16.95 16.84 -1.11
CA TRP A 391 -16.37 15.85 -2.01
C TRP A 391 -17.02 14.47 -1.81
N ASN A 392 -17.14 14.01 -0.56
CA ASN A 392 -17.80 12.76 -0.22
C ASN A 392 -19.26 12.74 -0.66
N PHE A 393 -19.99 13.82 -0.40
CA PHE A 393 -21.41 13.94 -0.75
C PHE A 393 -21.63 13.85 -2.26
N LEU A 394 -20.87 14.62 -3.05
CA LEU A 394 -20.96 14.60 -4.51
C LEU A 394 -20.51 13.26 -5.11
N GLY A 395 -19.48 12.64 -4.52
CA GLY A 395 -19.03 11.31 -4.92
C GLY A 395 -20.12 10.24 -4.74
N ARG A 396 -20.83 10.26 -3.61
CA ARG A 396 -21.97 9.36 -3.36
C ARG A 396 -23.13 9.61 -4.31
N LEU A 397 -23.44 10.88 -4.61
CA LEU A 397 -24.51 11.23 -5.53
C LEU A 397 -24.26 10.64 -6.93
N HIS A 398 -23.03 10.83 -7.45
CA HIS A 398 -22.65 10.31 -8.75
C HIS A 398 -22.72 8.77 -8.81
N GLN A 399 -22.31 8.09 -7.73
CA GLN A 399 -22.39 6.63 -7.65
C GLN A 399 -23.81 6.09 -7.65
N ASN A 400 -24.73 6.73 -6.93
CA ASN A 400 -26.12 6.31 -6.91
C ASN A 400 -26.77 6.47 -8.28
N THR A 401 -26.46 7.55 -9.01
CA THR A 401 -26.98 7.79 -10.36
C THR A 401 -26.40 6.79 -11.37
N SER A 402 -25.09 6.56 -11.38
CA SER A 402 -24.45 5.59 -12.28
C SER A 402 -24.83 4.14 -11.95
N GLY A 403 -24.98 3.81 -10.67
CA GLY A 403 -25.42 2.49 -10.21
C GLY A 403 -26.82 2.11 -10.70
N ALA A 404 -27.78 3.06 -10.64
CA ALA A 404 -29.13 2.84 -11.14
C ALA A 404 -29.21 2.68 -12.67
N VAL A 405 -28.30 3.31 -13.43
CA VAL A 405 -28.27 3.16 -14.90
C VAL A 405 -27.66 1.80 -15.30
N GLU A 406 -26.60 1.35 -14.62
CA GLU A 406 -25.94 0.08 -14.91
C GLU A 406 -26.72 -1.15 -14.43
N GLU A 407 -27.42 -1.07 -13.29
CA GLU A 407 -28.26 -2.18 -12.80
C GLU A 407 -29.39 -2.51 -13.80
N ASN A 408 -29.93 -1.48 -14.47
CA ASN A 408 -30.88 -1.66 -15.56
C ASN A 408 -30.26 -2.28 -16.83
N VAL A 409 -28.95 -2.11 -17.07
CA VAL A 409 -28.21 -2.72 -18.19
C VAL A 409 -27.76 -4.15 -17.85
N HIS A 410 -27.43 -4.41 -16.58
CA HIS A 410 -27.00 -5.72 -16.09
C HIS A 410 -28.17 -6.69 -15.97
N LEU A 411 -29.37 -6.22 -15.60
CA LEU A 411 -30.61 -7.03 -15.61
C LEU A 411 -31.03 -7.51 -17.01
N LEU A 412 -30.54 -6.85 -18.07
CA LEU A 412 -30.70 -7.30 -19.46
C LEU A 412 -29.61 -8.29 -19.91
N SER A 413 -28.58 -8.53 -19.10
CA SER A 413 -27.41 -9.36 -19.47
C SER A 413 -27.04 -10.48 -18.49
N THR A 414 -27.61 -10.55 -17.28
CA THR A 414 -27.37 -11.68 -16.36
C THR A 414 -28.37 -12.82 -16.53
N SER A 415 -28.05 -13.71 -17.46
CA SER A 415 -28.25 -15.15 -17.32
C SER A 415 -26.86 -15.80 -17.36
N ASP A 416 -25.99 -15.51 -16.40
CA ASP A 416 -24.81 -16.33 -16.17
C ASP A 416 -24.52 -16.39 -14.67
N ASN A 417 -24.55 -17.62 -14.19
CA ASN A 417 -24.53 -18.03 -12.80
C ASN A 417 -23.06 -18.19 -12.38
N ASP A 418 -22.49 -17.24 -11.64
CA ASP A 418 -21.11 -17.31 -11.15
C ASP A 418 -21.02 -18.23 -9.92
N GLY A 419 -21.30 -19.51 -10.14
CA GLY A 419 -20.84 -20.60 -9.30
C GLY A 419 -19.60 -21.19 -9.94
N THR A 420 -18.42 -20.64 -9.62
CA THR A 420 -17.13 -21.17 -10.08
C THR A 420 -16.80 -22.48 -9.33
N ALA A 421 -17.52 -23.53 -9.69
CA ALA A 421 -17.00 -24.88 -9.62
C ALA A 421 -15.84 -24.96 -10.62
N PHE A 422 -14.61 -24.97 -10.12
CA PHE A 422 -13.41 -25.27 -10.92
C PHE A 422 -13.58 -26.67 -11.53
N THR A 423 -13.92 -26.73 -12.81
CA THR A 423 -13.83 -27.95 -13.61
C THR A 423 -12.37 -28.18 -14.00
N ASP A 424 -11.95 -29.42 -13.81
CA ASP A 424 -10.58 -29.91 -13.79
C ASP A 424 -10.05 -30.19 -15.21
N GLU A 425 -9.99 -29.18 -16.08
CA GLU A 425 -9.39 -29.30 -17.42
C GLU A 425 -8.28 -28.26 -17.64
N CYS A 426 -7.04 -28.75 -17.62
CA CYS A 426 -5.78 -28.06 -17.92
C CYS A 426 -5.47 -26.86 -17.01
N ALA A 427 -4.90 -27.14 -15.83
CA ALA A 427 -4.26 -26.11 -15.00
C ALA A 427 -3.32 -25.26 -15.87
N ASP A 428 -3.64 -23.98 -15.99
CA ASP A 428 -2.91 -23.01 -16.77
C ASP A 428 -1.52 -22.79 -16.15
N ARG A 429 -0.57 -23.64 -16.55
CA ARG A 429 0.78 -23.66 -15.99
C ARG A 429 1.60 -22.54 -16.63
N LEU A 430 1.48 -21.33 -16.07
CA LEU A 430 2.42 -20.23 -16.31
C LEU A 430 3.87 -20.62 -15.95
N LEU A 431 4.01 -21.58 -15.04
CA LEU A 431 5.28 -22.21 -14.69
C LEU A 431 5.57 -23.38 -15.62
N ASP A 432 6.62 -23.24 -16.42
CA ASP A 432 7.24 -24.37 -17.08
C ASP A 432 8.20 -25.07 -16.09
N PRO A 433 8.09 -26.38 -15.86
CA PRO A 433 9.05 -27.14 -15.06
C PRO A 433 10.51 -26.94 -15.51
N SER A 434 10.75 -26.74 -16.81
CA SER A 434 12.09 -26.49 -17.36
C SER A 434 12.69 -25.15 -16.94
N ASN A 435 11.84 -24.17 -16.59
CA ASN A 435 12.23 -22.84 -16.11
C ASN A 435 12.16 -22.72 -14.58
N THR A 436 12.14 -23.85 -13.87
CA THR A 436 12.18 -23.91 -12.40
C THR A 436 13.52 -24.44 -11.93
N TYR A 437 14.28 -23.59 -11.24
CA TYR A 437 15.64 -23.85 -10.79
C TYR A 437 15.69 -24.02 -9.27
N PHE A 438 16.46 -25.01 -8.78
CA PHE A 438 16.56 -25.35 -7.36
C PHE A 438 17.98 -25.16 -6.82
N GLY A 439 18.08 -24.78 -5.55
CA GLY A 439 19.33 -24.74 -4.79
C GLY A 439 20.23 -23.52 -5.06
N HIS A 440 19.86 -22.60 -5.96
CA HIS A 440 20.65 -21.42 -6.26
C HIS A 440 19.82 -20.15 -6.44
N ARG A 441 20.49 -19.00 -6.32
CA ARG A 441 19.93 -17.68 -6.62
C ARG A 441 20.04 -17.38 -8.12
N PRO A 442 19.21 -16.48 -8.67
CA PRO A 442 19.33 -16.07 -10.07
C PRO A 442 20.66 -15.35 -10.32
N ASN A 443 21.38 -15.77 -11.36
CA ASN A 443 22.50 -14.99 -11.87
C ASN A 443 21.99 -13.88 -12.79
N LEU A 444 21.74 -12.71 -12.22
CA LEU A 444 21.13 -11.58 -12.93
C LEU A 444 21.98 -11.10 -14.12
N ARG A 445 23.31 -11.20 -14.05
CA ARG A 445 24.19 -10.76 -15.15
C ARG A 445 24.00 -11.63 -16.39
N ASP A 446 23.98 -12.94 -16.20
CA ASP A 446 23.83 -13.89 -17.30
C ASP A 446 22.44 -13.79 -17.93
N LEU A 447 21.40 -13.66 -17.10
CA LEU A 447 20.02 -13.47 -17.56
C LEU A 447 19.87 -12.19 -18.37
N PHE A 448 20.39 -11.06 -17.86
CA PHE A 448 20.28 -9.77 -18.54
C PHE A 448 21.11 -9.73 -19.84
N ASP A 449 22.28 -10.40 -19.87
CA ASP A 449 23.05 -10.57 -21.10
C ASP A 449 22.30 -11.40 -22.14
N GLY A 450 21.59 -12.45 -21.69
CA GLY A 450 20.66 -13.22 -22.53
C GLY A 450 19.56 -12.35 -23.12
N TYR A 451 18.84 -11.60 -22.29
CA TYR A 451 17.76 -10.73 -22.75
C TYR A 451 18.24 -9.61 -23.68
N ARG A 452 19.41 -9.04 -23.40
CA ARG A 452 20.05 -8.03 -24.25
C ARG A 452 20.27 -8.54 -25.67
N LYS A 453 20.73 -9.79 -25.84
CA LYS A 453 21.01 -10.37 -27.17
C LYS A 453 19.76 -10.56 -28.02
N LEU A 454 18.59 -10.66 -27.39
CA LEU A 454 17.29 -10.79 -28.04
C LEU A 454 16.71 -9.43 -28.47
N GLN A 455 17.31 -8.32 -28.07
CA GLN A 455 16.78 -6.98 -28.29
C GLN A 455 17.46 -6.25 -29.44
N ARG A 456 16.69 -5.36 -30.07
CA ARG A 456 17.20 -4.51 -31.14
C ARG A 456 18.22 -3.51 -30.58
N PRO A 457 19.26 -3.14 -31.35
CA PRO A 457 20.16 -2.05 -30.99
C PRO A 457 19.39 -0.78 -30.63
N GLY A 458 19.69 -0.19 -29.47
CA GLY A 458 19.03 1.03 -28.96
C GLY A 458 17.69 0.81 -28.25
N ALA A 459 17.24 -0.44 -28.06
CA ALA A 459 16.02 -0.71 -27.29
C ALA A 459 16.18 -0.33 -25.81
N ASN A 460 15.10 0.13 -25.19
CA ASN A 460 15.06 0.42 -23.76
C ASN A 460 14.16 -0.62 -23.06
N VAL A 461 14.74 -1.37 -22.13
CA VAL A 461 14.08 -2.45 -21.40
C VAL A 461 13.68 -1.95 -20.00
N GLY A 462 12.41 -2.12 -19.64
CA GLY A 462 11.92 -1.76 -18.31
C GLY A 462 12.20 -2.87 -17.31
N VAL A 463 12.98 -2.59 -16.27
CA VAL A 463 13.31 -3.53 -15.19
C VAL A 463 12.59 -3.10 -13.92
N LEU A 464 11.57 -3.84 -13.50
CA LEU A 464 10.83 -3.57 -12.27
C LEU A 464 11.23 -4.59 -11.22
N VAL A 465 11.60 -4.13 -10.02
CA VAL A 465 12.01 -5.01 -8.91
C VAL A 465 11.12 -4.84 -7.69
N SER A 466 10.74 -5.94 -7.05
CA SER A 466 10.03 -5.91 -5.76
C SER A 466 10.49 -7.03 -4.83
N GLY A 467 10.88 -6.68 -3.60
CA GLY A 467 11.42 -7.63 -2.63
C GLY A 467 12.44 -7.02 -1.68
N PRO A 468 13.27 -7.85 -1.02
CA PRO A 468 14.26 -7.40 -0.04
C PRO A 468 15.24 -6.37 -0.61
N GLU A 469 15.71 -5.46 0.24
CA GLU A 469 16.69 -4.40 -0.11
C GLU A 469 17.94 -4.97 -0.82
N SER A 470 18.45 -6.12 -0.35
CA SER A 470 19.60 -6.77 -0.99
C SER A 470 19.34 -7.20 -2.44
N LEU A 471 18.11 -7.60 -2.78
CA LEU A 471 17.72 -7.94 -4.15
C LEU A 471 17.62 -6.68 -5.01
N GLN A 472 16.99 -5.63 -4.48
CA GLN A 472 16.85 -4.35 -5.16
C GLN A 472 18.22 -3.74 -5.53
N ILE A 473 19.15 -3.72 -4.56
CA ILE A 473 20.53 -3.25 -4.78
C ILE A 473 21.22 -4.08 -5.87
N SER A 474 21.12 -5.40 -5.81
CA SER A 474 21.76 -6.28 -6.80
C SER A 474 21.23 -6.09 -8.22
N VAL A 475 19.92 -5.88 -8.38
CA VAL A 475 19.31 -5.55 -9.67
C VAL A 475 19.76 -4.17 -10.14
N ALA A 476 19.77 -3.16 -9.26
CA ALA A 476 20.21 -1.80 -9.61
C ALA A 476 21.68 -1.75 -10.05
N GLU A 477 22.56 -2.46 -9.35
CA GLU A 477 23.98 -2.61 -9.72
C GLU A 477 24.14 -3.30 -11.07
N THR A 478 23.32 -4.32 -11.34
CA THR A 478 23.32 -5.02 -12.63
C THR A 478 22.89 -4.08 -13.76
N CYS A 479 21.76 -3.37 -13.62
CA CYS A 479 21.32 -2.37 -14.59
C CYS A 479 22.39 -1.30 -14.83
N ARG A 480 23.01 -0.78 -13.76
CA ARG A 480 24.08 0.21 -13.84
C ARG A 480 25.30 -0.34 -14.59
N ALA A 481 25.70 -1.58 -14.34
CA ALA A 481 26.82 -2.21 -15.04
C ALA A 481 26.58 -2.31 -16.55
N PHE A 482 25.36 -2.65 -16.99
CA PHE A 482 25.03 -2.69 -18.41
C PHE A 482 24.95 -1.29 -19.05
N ASN A 483 24.50 -0.28 -18.32
CA ASN A 483 24.33 1.08 -18.84
C ASN A 483 25.63 1.92 -18.85
N THR A 484 26.59 1.65 -17.95
CA THR A 484 27.79 2.50 -17.77
C THR A 484 28.96 2.12 -18.68
N VAL A 485 28.97 0.94 -19.28
CA VAL A 485 30.05 0.49 -20.17
C VAL A 485 29.85 1.13 -21.56
N ASN A 486 30.30 2.39 -21.67
CA ASN A 486 30.24 3.31 -22.81
C ASN A 486 28.81 3.61 -23.33
N TYR A 487 28.39 4.86 -23.16
CA TYR A 487 27.12 5.41 -23.65
C TYR A 487 27.09 5.46 -25.18
N ASP A 488 26.95 4.29 -25.80
CA ASP A 488 26.69 4.12 -27.21
C ASP A 488 25.16 4.02 -27.39
N SER A 489 24.57 4.99 -28.08
CA SER A 489 23.13 5.05 -28.36
C SER A 489 22.60 3.85 -29.15
N ARG A 490 23.49 3.00 -29.67
CA ARG A 490 23.16 1.74 -30.33
C ARG A 490 23.03 0.55 -29.37
N ARG A 491 23.33 0.70 -28.08
CA ARG A 491 23.23 -0.40 -27.10
C ARG A 491 21.87 -0.42 -26.41
N VAL A 492 21.44 -1.62 -26.03
CA VAL A 492 20.23 -1.84 -25.24
C VAL A 492 20.44 -1.25 -23.85
N ALA A 493 19.52 -0.39 -23.41
CA ALA A 493 19.55 0.21 -22.08
C ALA A 493 18.56 -0.51 -21.14
N PHE A 494 18.92 -0.62 -19.87
CA PHE A 494 18.04 -1.17 -18.82
C PHE A 494 17.59 -0.05 -17.88
N SER A 495 16.31 0.29 -17.89
CA SER A 495 15.71 1.28 -17.00
C SER A 495 15.25 0.62 -15.71
N TYR A 496 15.90 0.94 -14.59
CA TYR A 496 15.59 0.39 -13.28
C TYR A 496 14.42 1.13 -12.60
N HIS A 497 13.45 0.37 -12.08
CA HIS A 497 12.32 0.85 -11.29
C HIS A 497 12.15 0.00 -10.03
N SER A 498 12.23 0.63 -8.85
CA SER A 498 11.89 -0.04 -7.59
C SER A 498 10.40 0.04 -7.32
N VAL A 499 9.79 -1.11 -7.06
CA VAL A 499 8.41 -1.24 -6.59
C VAL A 499 8.47 -1.58 -5.11
N SER A 500 8.64 -0.53 -4.29
CA SER A 500 8.68 -0.61 -2.83
C SER A 500 7.66 0.35 -2.21
N PHE A 501 7.34 0.13 -0.93
CA PHE A 501 6.42 0.98 -0.17
C PHE A 501 7.09 2.23 0.40
N GLU A 502 8.40 2.38 0.21
CA GLU A 502 9.14 3.54 0.72
C GLU A 502 8.85 4.74 -0.19
N LEU A 503 8.17 5.74 0.37
CA LEU A 503 7.98 7.07 -0.21
C LEU A 503 9.26 7.90 -0.10
#